data_AF-A0A352TT10-F1
#
_entry.id   AF-A0A352TT10-F1
#
_cell.length_a   1.000
_cell.length_b   1.000
_cell.length_c   1.000
_cell.angle_alpha   90.00
_cell.angle_beta   90.00
_cell.angle_gamma   90.00
#
_symmetry.space_group_name_H-M   'P 1'
#
loop_
_entity.id
_entity.type
_entity.pdbx_description
1 polymer ?
#
loop_
_entity_poly.entity_id
_entity_poly.type
_entity_poly.pdbx_seq_one_letter_code
_entity_poly.pdbx_strand_id
1 'polypeptide(L)' 'MERNKLKTGVTLYVLIIQLFMTIIGLSFLGVYIGSKIDPEGNQMMIYGAIGLFVGIFLSFITLFQFIKSEAKRERRT' A
#
# COMPACT_ATOMS: atom_id res chain seq x y z
N MET A 1 27.34 11.70 7.09
CA MET A 1 26.53 10.49 7.41
C MET A 1 25.11 10.83 7.87
N GLU A 2 24.86 11.87 8.69
CA GLU A 2 23.52 12.19 9.23
C GLU A 2 22.46 12.56 8.18
N ARG A 3 22.83 13.33 7.15
CA ARG A 3 21.91 13.77 6.09
C ARG A 3 21.32 12.61 5.27
N ASN A 4 22.01 11.48 5.19
CA ASN A 4 21.50 10.28 4.50
C ASN A 4 20.49 9.51 5.35
N LYS A 5 20.72 9.42 6.67
CA LYS A 5 19.76 8.79 7.62
C LYS A 5 18.46 9.59 7.70
N LEU A 6 18.55 10.92 7.72
CA LEU A 6 17.38 11.80 7.71
C LEU A 6 16.55 11.63 6.43
N LYS A 7 17.20 11.53 5.25
CA LYS A 7 16.49 11.29 3.98
C LYS A 7 15.79 9.93 3.97
N THR A 8 16.46 8.86 4.39
CA THR A 8 15.85 7.52 4.46
C THR A 8 14.66 7.48 5.44
N GLY A 9 14.76 8.16 6.59
CA GLY A 9 13.64 8.27 7.53
C GLY A 9 12.41 8.99 6.94
N VAL A 10 12.63 10.09 6.23
CA VAL A 10 11.55 10.81 5.53
C VAL A 10 10.96 9.96 4.40
N THR A 11 11.79 9.27 3.63
CA THR A 11 11.31 8.36 2.57
C THR A 11 10.46 7.23 3.15
N LEU A 12 10.87 6.62 4.26
CA LEU A 12 10.09 5.59 4.94
C LEU A 12 8.74 6.13 5.42
N TYR A 13 8.74 7.33 6.00
CA TYR A 13 7.51 7.99 6.46
C TYR A 13 6.51 8.23 5.32
N VAL A 14 6.97 8.79 4.20
CA VAL A 14 6.13 9.01 3.00
C VAL A 14 5.64 7.68 2.44
N LEU A 15 6.50 6.65 2.42
CA LEU A 15 6.14 5.33 1.92
C LEU A 15 5.04 4.71 2.78
N ILE A 16 5.15 4.77 4.11
CA ILE A 16 4.11 4.28 5.02
C ILE A 16 2.77 4.98 4.77
N ILE A 17 2.75 6.32 4.66
CA ILE A 17 1.52 7.07 4.35
C ILE A 17 0.94 6.63 3.01
N GLN A 18 1.79 6.49 1.99
CA GLN A 18 1.35 6.04 0.68
C GLN A 18 0.75 4.63 0.71
N LEU A 19 1.30 3.72 1.51
CA LEU A 19 0.74 2.37 1.68
C LEU A 19 -0.64 2.42 2.31
N PHE A 20 -0.82 3.19 3.40
CA PHE A 20 -2.13 3.36 4.02
C PHE A 20 -3.14 3.97 3.06
N MET A 21 -2.76 5.00 2.30
CA MET A 21 -3.61 5.61 1.29
C MET A 21 -3.98 4.62 0.18
N THR A 22 -3.06 3.74 -0.21
CA THR A 22 -3.30 2.70 -1.21
C THR A 22 -4.28 1.65 -0.71
N ILE A 23 -4.12 1.19 0.54
CA ILE A 23 -5.02 0.22 1.18
C ILE A 23 -6.43 0.80 1.29
N ILE A 24 -6.54 2.03 1.81
CA ILE A 24 -7.83 2.72 1.96
C ILE A 24 -8.44 2.94 0.57
N GLY A 25 -7.69 3.50 -0.38
CA GLY A 25 -8.16 3.78 -1.73
C GLY A 25 -8.68 2.54 -2.44
N LEU A 26 -7.96 1.42 -2.38
CA LEU A 26 -8.39 0.16 -2.99
C LEU A 26 -9.59 -0.48 -2.29
N SER A 27 -9.69 -0.33 -0.97
CA SER A 27 -10.87 -0.78 -0.21
C SER A 27 -12.12 0.01 -0.63
N PHE A 28 -12.03 1.33 -0.71
CA PHE A 28 -13.11 2.20 -1.17
C PHE A 28 -13.46 1.92 -2.64
N LEU A 29 -12.47 1.70 -3.49
CA LEU A 29 -12.68 1.34 -4.89
C LEU A 29 -13.40 -0.02 -5.01
N GLY A 30 -13.02 -1.01 -4.20
CA GLY A 30 -13.72 -2.30 -4.13
C GLY A 30 -15.18 -2.13 -3.71
N VAL A 31 -15.44 -1.35 -2.67
CA VAL A 31 -16.81 -1.02 -2.22
C VAL A 31 -17.61 -0.30 -3.31
N TYR A 32 -16.99 0.65 -4.01
CA TYR A 32 -17.63 1.41 -5.10
C TYR A 32 -17.98 0.53 -6.31
N ILE A 33 -17.10 -0.43 -6.66
CA ILE A 33 -17.40 -1.40 -7.70
C ILE A 33 -18.54 -2.33 -7.25
N GLY A 34 -18.47 -2.84 -6.03
CA GLY A 34 -19.51 -3.73 -5.49
C GLY A 34 -20.89 -3.08 -5.43
N SER A 35 -20.97 -1.79 -5.06
CA SER A 35 -22.23 -1.05 -5.02
C SER A 35 -22.82 -0.74 -6.40
N LYS A 36 -22.01 -0.79 -7.46
CA LYS A 36 -22.47 -0.60 -8.85
C LYS A 36 -22.91 -1.91 -9.52
N ILE A 37 -22.36 -3.05 -9.10
CA ILE A 37 -22.71 -4.37 -9.66
C ILE A 37 -24.00 -4.89 -9.02
N ASP A 38 -24.10 -4.80 -7.69
CA ASP A 38 -25.24 -5.31 -6.94
C ASP A 38 -25.50 -4.43 -5.71
N PRO A 39 -26.34 -3.38 -5.85
CA PRO A 39 -26.60 -2.41 -4.79
C PRO A 39 -27.47 -2.95 -3.63
N GLU A 40 -28.15 -4.07 -3.82
CA GLU A 40 -29.08 -4.64 -2.82
C GLU A 40 -28.51 -5.90 -2.14
N GLY A 41 -27.51 -6.54 -2.75
CA GLY A 41 -26.84 -7.73 -2.23
C GLY A 41 -25.65 -7.47 -1.32
N ASN A 42 -25.09 -8.57 -0.78
CA ASN A 42 -23.92 -8.53 0.11
C ASN A 42 -22.58 -8.37 -0.67
N GLN A 43 -22.64 -8.12 -1.97
CA GLN A 43 -21.46 -8.04 -2.84
C GLN A 43 -20.59 -6.82 -2.52
N MET A 44 -21.19 -5.72 -2.06
CA MET A 44 -20.45 -4.52 -1.62
C MET A 44 -19.40 -4.84 -0.55
N MET A 45 -19.75 -5.69 0.43
CA MET A 45 -18.83 -6.12 1.49
C MET A 45 -17.73 -7.04 0.95
N ILE A 46 -18.08 -7.96 0.05
CA ILE A 46 -17.14 -8.90 -0.57
C ILE A 46 -16.11 -8.15 -1.43
N TYR A 47 -16.54 -7.25 -2.30
CA TYR A 47 -15.63 -6.46 -3.14
C TYR A 47 -14.81 -5.47 -2.32
N GLY A 48 -15.36 -4.91 -1.24
CA GLY A 48 -14.58 -4.13 -0.27
C GLY A 48 -13.48 -4.95 0.39
N ALA A 49 -13.79 -6.17 0.83
CA ALA A 49 -12.80 -7.10 1.41
C ALA A 49 -11.72 -7.51 0.39
N ILE A 50 -12.09 -7.74 -0.87
CA ILE A 50 -11.14 -8.00 -1.96
C ILE A 50 -10.24 -6.78 -2.18
N GLY A 51 -10.81 -5.57 -2.23
CA GLY A 51 -10.06 -4.32 -2.37
C GLY A 51 -9.06 -4.12 -1.24
N LEU A 52 -9.48 -4.39 0.00
CA LEU A 52 -8.61 -4.37 1.18
C LEU A 52 -7.47 -5.38 1.08
N PHE A 53 -7.80 -6.63 0.72
CA PHE A 53 -6.81 -7.70 0.56
C PHE A 53 -5.76 -7.35 -0.50
N VAL A 54 -6.20 -6.88 -1.68
CA VAL A 54 -5.30 -6.45 -2.76
C VAL A 54 -4.44 -5.26 -2.31
N GLY A 55 -5.02 -4.29 -1.60
CA GLY A 55 -4.27 -3.15 -1.08
C GLY A 55 -3.19 -3.54 -0.08
N ILE A 56 -3.50 -4.45 0.84
CA ILE A 56 -2.51 -4.97 1.81
C ILE A 56 -1.41 -5.73 1.06
N PHE A 57 -1.78 -6.61 0.12
CA PHE A 57 -0.84 -7.42 -0.64
C PHE A 57 0.15 -6.56 -1.45
N LEU A 58 -0.35 -5.57 -2.19
CA LEU A 58 0.50 -4.62 -2.92
C LEU A 58 1.39 -3.81 -1.97
N SER A 59 0.88 -3.50 -0.78
CA SER A 59 1.67 -2.78 0.22
C SER A 59 2.85 -3.60 0.73
N PHE A 60 2.65 -4.89 0.99
CA PHE A 60 3.74 -5.81 1.36
C PHE A 60 4.80 -5.93 0.26
N ILE A 61 4.38 -6.05 -1.01
CA ILE A 61 5.31 -6.11 -2.15
C ILE A 61 6.15 -4.82 -2.21
N THR A 62 5.51 -3.67 -2.06
CA THR A 62 6.17 -2.36 -2.11
C THR A 62 7.18 -2.21 -0.98
N LEU A 63 6.81 -2.61 0.25
CA LEU A 63 7.70 -2.58 1.40
C LEU A 63 8.90 -3.52 1.20
N PHE A 64 8.67 -4.72 0.67
CA PHE A 64 9.72 -5.68 0.38
C PHE A 64 10.70 -5.18 -0.68
N GLN A 65 10.19 -4.58 -1.76
CA GLN A 65 11.02 -3.96 -2.78
C GLN A 65 11.84 -2.79 -2.22
N PHE A 66 11.25 -1.98 -1.33
CA PHE A 66 11.94 -0.90 -0.66
C PHE A 66 13.11 -1.40 0.19
N ILE A 67 12.88 -2.41 1.05
CA ILE A 67 13.94 -3.03 1.87
C ILE A 67 15.07 -3.58 0.98
N LYS A 68 14.70 -4.29 -0.10
CA LYS A 68 15.68 -4.82 -1.07
C LYS A 68 16.48 -3.69 -1.75
N SER A 69 15.86 -2.54 -2.01
CA SER A 69 16.51 -1.39 -2.64
C SER A 69 17.51 -0.70 -1.72
N GLU A 70 17.17 -0.50 -0.44
CA GLU A 70 18.08 0.08 0.57
C GLU A 70 19.25 -0.89 0.83
N ALA A 71 18.99 -2.20 0.97
CA ALA A 71 20.06 -3.20 1.15
C ALA A 71 21.05 -3.24 -0.04
N LYS A 72 20.58 -3.00 -1.27
CA LYS A 72 21.47 -2.89 -2.44
C LYS A 72 22.25 -1.58 -2.46
N ARG A 73 21.67 -0.50 -1.95
CA ARG A 73 22.33 0.82 -1.85
C ARG A 73 23.47 0.78 -0.84
N GLU A 74 23.29 0.08 0.28
CA GLU A 74 24.35 -0.15 1.27
C GLU A 74 25.53 -0.94 0.70
N ARG A 75 25.32 -1.89 -0.21
CA ARG A 75 26.42 -2.66 -0.85
C ARG A 75 27.24 -1.87 -1.88
N ARG A 76 26.76 -0.70 -2.33
CA ARG A 76 27.44 0.14 -3.33
C ARG A 76 28.15 1.35 -2.71
N THR A 77 28.01 1.56 -1.39
CA THR A 77 28.63 2.66 -0.65
C THR A 77 29.71 2.09 0.26
#